data_AF-A0A538T8N5-F1
#
_entry.id   AF-A0A538T8N5-F1
#
_cell.length_a   1.000
_cell.length_b   1.000
_cell.length_c   1.000
_cell.angle_alpha   90.00
_cell.angle_beta   90.00
_cell.angle_gamma   90.00
#
_symmetry.space_group_name_H-M   'P 1'
#
loop_
_entity.id
_entity.type
_entity.pdbx_description
1 polymer ?
#
loop_
_entity_poly.entity_id
_entity_poly.type
_entity_poly.pdbx_seq_one_letter_code
_entity_poly.pdbx_strand_id
1 'polypeptide(L)'
;MNLLVPLLVVLVISVLLRLLVPVTIRITTNVSVRDLRALSAAFDARMVPYMQGSYSGDPTNLEGAMRGLLAIAREVAAQQPERVGEDILHTLIVTAVAARRIARRDRARAALDAVLRAERKAA
;
A
#
# COMPACT_ATOMS: atom_id res chain seq x y z
N MET A 1 -10.27 -46.20 -41.90
CA MET A 1 -9.19 -45.29 -41.47
C MET A 1 -9.66 -44.55 -40.22
N ASN A 2 -9.07 -44.86 -39.07
CA ASN A 2 -9.60 -44.55 -37.74
C ASN A 2 -9.38 -43.07 -37.35
N LEU A 3 -10.37 -42.21 -37.62
CA LEU A 3 -10.42 -40.80 -37.17
C LEU A 3 -10.46 -40.63 -35.64
N LEU A 4 -10.75 -41.70 -34.88
CA LEU A 4 -10.75 -41.69 -33.42
C LEU A 4 -9.34 -41.55 -32.81
N VAL A 5 -8.32 -42.10 -33.48
CA VAL A 5 -6.93 -42.07 -32.99
C VAL A 5 -6.36 -40.65 -32.97
N PRO A 6 -6.44 -39.83 -34.03
CA PRO A 6 -5.92 -38.46 -33.99
C PRO A 6 -6.68 -37.58 -32.99
N LEU A 7 -7.99 -37.78 -32.82
CA LEU A 7 -8.79 -37.03 -31.86
C LEU A 7 -8.33 -37.28 -30.42
N LEU A 8 -8.06 -38.54 -30.09
CA LEU A 8 -7.61 -38.93 -28.76
C LEU A 8 -6.20 -38.40 -28.46
N VAL A 9 -5.32 -38.39 -29.47
CA VAL A 9 -3.97 -37.81 -29.36
C VAL A 9 -4.03 -36.29 -29.10
N VAL A 10 -4.88 -35.56 -29.82
CA VAL A 10 -5.05 -34.10 -29.62
C VAL A 10 -5.61 -33.79 -28.22
N LEU A 11 -6.54 -34.62 -27.73
CA LEU A 11 -7.11 -34.47 -26.39
C LEU A 11 -6.05 -34.69 -25.30
N VAL A 12 -5.26 -35.76 -25.43
CA VAL A 12 -4.18 -36.07 -24.48
C VAL A 12 -3.12 -34.97 -24.48
N ILE A 13 -2.70 -34.49 -25.65
CA ILE A 13 -1.73 -33.39 -25.76
C ILE A 13 -2.28 -32.10 -25.13
N SER A 14 -3.57 -31.77 -25.34
CA SER A 14 -4.17 -30.56 -24.74
C SER A 14 -4.23 -30.63 -23.21
N VAL A 15 -4.54 -31.80 -22.65
CA VAL A 15 -4.55 -32.02 -21.20
C VAL A 15 -3.14 -31.96 -20.64
N LEU A 16 -2.17 -32.58 -21.33
CA LEU A 16 -0.77 -32.55 -20.93
C LEU A 16 -0.21 -31.12 -20.98
N LEU A 17 -0.53 -30.35 -22.03
CA LEU A 17 -0.16 -28.93 -22.13
C LEU A 17 -0.77 -28.11 -20.99
N ARG A 18 -2.03 -28.35 -20.61
CA ARG A 18 -2.65 -27.67 -19.46
C ARG A 18 -2.00 -28.02 -18.11
N LEU A 19 -1.44 -29.23 -17.98
CA LEU A 19 -0.68 -29.66 -16.81
C LEU A 19 0.75 -29.10 -16.82
N LEU A 20 1.36 -28.94 -18.01
CA LEU A 20 2.73 -28.46 -18.20
C LEU A 20 2.87 -26.94 -18.29
N VAL A 21 1.79 -26.21 -18.54
CA VAL A 21 1.77 -24.78 -18.31
C VAL A 21 1.41 -24.62 -16.83
N PRO A 22 2.39 -24.49 -15.90
CA PRO A 22 2.08 -23.87 -14.64
C PRO A 22 1.52 -22.51 -15.05
N VAL A 23 0.22 -22.34 -14.85
CA VAL A 23 -0.44 -21.06 -14.93
C VAL A 23 0.13 -20.27 -13.76
N THR A 24 1.37 -19.81 -13.93
CA THR A 24 1.97 -18.72 -13.18
C THR A 24 1.18 -17.51 -13.60
N ILE A 25 -0.03 -17.41 -13.06
CA ILE A 25 -0.64 -16.14 -12.76
C ILE A 25 0.35 -15.53 -11.78
N ARG A 26 1.34 -14.81 -12.32
CA ARG A 26 2.03 -13.77 -11.59
C ARG A 26 0.94 -12.78 -11.23
N ILE A 27 0.27 -13.05 -10.12
CA ILE A 27 -0.41 -12.03 -9.35
C ILE A 27 0.73 -11.14 -8.86
N THR A 28 1.13 -10.18 -9.69
CA THR A 28 2.00 -9.05 -9.36
C THR A 28 1.23 -8.12 -8.43
N THR A 29 0.82 -8.62 -7.28
CA THR A 29 0.27 -7.90 -6.12
C THR A 29 0.28 -8.83 -4.91
N ASN A 30 1.38 -9.55 -4.72
CA ASN A 30 1.61 -10.29 -3.48
C ASN A 30 2.34 -9.38 -2.49
N VAL A 31 1.81 -8.18 -2.25
CA VAL A 31 2.17 -7.43 -1.04
C VAL A 31 1.62 -8.28 0.09
N SER A 32 2.47 -9.15 0.64
CA SER A 32 2.08 -10.10 1.66
C SER A 32 1.45 -9.32 2.79
N VAL A 33 0.27 -9.72 3.26
CA VAL A 33 -0.40 -9.11 4.43
C VAL A 33 0.55 -9.10 5.65
N ARG A 34 1.55 -9.99 5.64
CA ARG A 34 2.66 -10.03 6.60
C ARG A 34 3.57 -8.80 6.54
N ASP A 35 3.85 -8.28 5.35
CA ASP A 35 4.73 -7.11 5.15
C ASP A 35 4.01 -5.81 5.49
N LEU A 36 2.69 -5.73 5.26
CA LEU A 36 1.89 -4.58 5.68
C LEU A 36 1.86 -4.40 7.21
N ARG A 37 1.89 -5.48 7.99
CA ARG A 37 2.00 -5.39 9.45
C ARG A 37 3.35 -4.84 9.88
N ALA A 38 4.43 -5.29 9.27
CA ALA A 38 5.77 -4.80 9.56
C ALA A 38 5.91 -3.32 9.18
N LEU A 39 5.41 -2.93 8.00
CA LEU A 39 5.33 -1.55 7.54
C LEU A 39 4.52 -0.68 8.51
N SER A 40 3.32 -1.13 8.88
CA SER A 40 2.45 -0.41 9.82
C SER A 40 3.10 -0.24 11.19
N ALA A 41 3.78 -1.27 11.70
CA ALA A 41 4.49 -1.19 12.97
C ALA A 41 5.67 -0.22 12.91
N ALA A 42 6.47 -0.28 11.84
CA ALA A 42 7.60 0.63 11.63
C ALA A 42 7.15 2.09 11.48
N PHE A 43 6.05 2.32 10.77
CA PHE A 43 5.45 3.63 10.64
C PHE A 43 4.91 4.13 11.98
N ASP A 44 4.11 3.32 12.69
CA ASP A 44 3.56 3.70 14.00
C ASP A 44 4.65 4.07 15.01
N ALA A 45 5.76 3.32 15.03
CA ALA A 45 6.88 3.56 15.92
C ALA A 45 7.50 4.97 15.73
N ARG A 46 7.44 5.52 14.51
CA ARG A 46 7.94 6.87 14.19
C ARG A 46 6.85 7.93 14.24
N MET A 47 5.65 7.60 13.77
CA MET A 47 4.50 8.50 13.71
C MET A 47 4.08 8.97 15.10
N VAL A 48 3.95 8.06 16.06
CA VAL A 48 3.44 8.38 17.41
C VAL A 48 4.29 9.44 18.13
N PRO A 49 5.62 9.26 18.31
CA PRO A 49 6.44 10.27 18.97
C PRO A 49 6.50 11.58 18.17
N TYR A 50 6.52 11.50 16.83
CA TYR A 50 6.49 12.69 15.98
C TYR A 50 5.22 13.51 16.20
N MET A 51 4.04 12.86 16.20
CA MET A 51 2.77 13.56 16.38
C MET A 51 2.63 14.12 17.79
N GLN A 52 3.14 13.44 18.81
CA GLN A 52 3.15 13.96 20.19
C GLN A 52 4.01 15.23 20.31
N GLY A 53 5.14 15.31 19.59
CA GLY A 53 6.00 16.49 19.59
C GLY A 53 5.54 17.62 18.65
N SER A 54 4.85 17.28 17.56
CA SER A 54 4.58 18.21 16.45
C SER A 54 3.12 18.64 16.33
N TYR A 55 2.19 17.96 17.02
CA TYR A 55 0.77 18.24 16.92
C TYR A 55 0.12 18.35 18.30
N SER A 56 -0.33 19.56 18.64
CA SER A 56 -0.96 19.89 19.92
C SER A 56 -2.43 19.50 20.04
N GLY A 57 -3.03 18.94 18.98
CA GLY A 57 -4.48 18.74 18.89
C GLY A 57 -5.23 19.87 18.17
N ASP A 58 -4.55 20.98 17.86
CA ASP A 58 -5.12 22.11 17.12
C ASP A 58 -5.32 21.74 15.63
N PRO A 59 -6.56 21.74 15.11
CA PRO A 59 -6.85 21.41 13.72
C PRO A 59 -6.09 22.24 12.68
N THR A 60 -5.71 23.49 13.01
CA THR A 60 -5.00 24.38 12.07
C THR A 60 -3.56 23.92 11.81
N ASN A 61 -2.95 23.23 12.77
CA ASN A 61 -1.58 22.71 12.67
C ASN A 61 -1.53 21.29 12.08
N LEU A 62 -2.68 20.67 11.82
CA LEU A 62 -2.76 19.30 11.33
C LEU A 62 -2.11 19.15 9.95
N GLU A 63 -2.31 20.10 9.05
CA GLU A 63 -1.68 20.06 7.71
C GLU A 63 -0.15 20.06 7.78
N GLY A 64 0.42 20.90 8.65
CA GLY A 64 1.87 20.93 8.90
C GLY A 64 2.39 19.61 9.45
N ALA A 65 1.71 19.06 10.46
CA ALA A 65 2.05 17.76 11.04
C ALA A 65 1.96 16.63 9.99
N MET A 66 0.91 16.64 9.16
CA MET A 66 0.68 15.66 8.10
C MET A 66 1.76 15.68 7.02
N ARG A 67 2.36 16.84 6.73
CA ARG A 67 3.50 16.94 5.81
C ARG A 67 4.70 16.15 6.31
N GLY A 68 5.04 16.25 7.59
CA GLY A 68 6.12 15.45 8.17
C GLY A 68 5.76 13.96 8.27
N LEU A 69 4.50 13.62 8.52
CA LEU A 69 4.05 12.23 8.46
C LEU A 69 4.18 11.61 7.07
N LEU A 70 3.87 12.37 6.02
CA LEU A 70 4.04 11.91 4.65
C LEU A 70 5.52 11.63 4.35
N ALA A 71 6.42 12.50 4.80
CA ALA A 71 7.87 12.27 4.67
C ALA A 71 8.32 11.01 5.43
N ILE A 72 7.91 10.84 6.70
CA ILE A 72 8.21 9.64 7.48
C ILE A 72 7.67 8.38 6.79
N ALA A 73 6.44 8.44 6.27
CA ALA A 73 5.84 7.32 5.58
C ALA A 73 6.64 6.95 4.34
N ARG A 74 7.07 7.93 3.52
CA ARG A 74 7.89 7.70 2.32
C ARG A 74 9.25 7.10 2.68
N GLU A 75 9.89 7.56 3.75
CA GLU A 75 11.15 6.98 4.23
C GLU A 75 10.98 5.53 4.67
N VAL A 76 9.92 5.22 5.44
CA VAL A 76 9.63 3.85 5.89
C VAL A 76 9.25 2.94 4.71
N ALA A 77 8.55 3.48 3.71
CA ALA A 77 8.23 2.80 2.46
C ALA A 77 9.48 2.52 1.61
N ALA A 78 10.44 3.45 1.56
CA ALA A 78 11.70 3.29 0.83
C ALA A 78 12.60 2.20 1.42
N GLN A 79 12.41 1.86 2.70
CA GLN A 79 13.11 0.76 3.37
C GLN A 79 12.47 -0.61 3.10
N GLN A 80 11.31 -0.66 2.44
CA GLN A 80 10.65 -1.92 2.11
C GLN A 80 11.32 -2.58 0.89
N PRO A 81 11.40 -3.92 0.86
CA PRO A 81 11.96 -4.65 -0.27
C PRO A 81 11.11 -4.49 -1.54
N GLU A 82 9.81 -4.30 -1.38
CA GLU A 82 8.88 -4.03 -2.48
C GLU A 82 8.47 -2.57 -2.51
N ARG A 83 8.26 -2.04 -3.72
CA ARG A 83 7.80 -0.67 -3.90
C ARG A 83 6.37 -0.53 -3.38
N VAL A 84 6.21 0.27 -2.32
CA VAL A 84 4.90 0.64 -1.78
C VAL A 84 4.30 1.74 -2.65
N GLY A 85 3.05 1.56 -3.09
CA GLY A 85 2.31 2.59 -3.83
C GLY A 85 1.90 3.77 -2.94
N GLU A 86 1.88 4.98 -3.50
CA GLU A 86 1.46 6.19 -2.77
C GLU A 86 0.04 6.08 -2.20
N ASP A 87 -0.89 5.41 -2.90
CA ASP A 87 -2.26 5.21 -2.39
C ASP A 87 -2.32 4.36 -1.10
N ILE A 88 -1.45 3.35 -1.02
CA ILE A 88 -1.30 2.52 0.19
C ILE A 88 -0.73 3.39 1.30
N LEU A 89 0.26 4.23 0.98
CA LEU A 89 0.90 5.12 1.93
C LEU A 89 -0.08 6.15 2.50
N HIS A 90 -0.89 6.78 1.64
CA HIS A 90 -1.93 7.71 2.07
C HIS A 90 -2.95 7.04 2.97
N THR A 91 -3.37 5.82 2.62
CA THR A 91 -4.30 5.04 3.43
C THR A 91 -3.70 4.69 4.78
N LEU A 92 -2.41 4.30 4.82
CA LEU A 92 -1.66 4.01 6.04
C LEU A 92 -1.66 5.23 6.98
N ILE A 93 -1.28 6.40 6.47
CA ILE A 93 -1.19 7.63 7.26
C ILE A 93 -2.56 7.99 7.85
N VAL A 94 -3.61 8.09 7.03
CA VAL A 94 -4.96 8.47 7.47
C VAL A 94 -5.51 7.46 8.49
N THR A 95 -5.27 6.16 8.25
CA THR A 95 -5.75 5.10 9.14
C THR A 95 -5.01 5.15 10.48
N ALA A 96 -3.70 5.35 10.49
CA ALA A 96 -2.91 5.40 11.72
C ALA A 96 -3.27 6.63 12.57
N VAL A 97 -3.42 7.81 11.95
CA VAL A 97 -3.85 9.04 12.63
C VAL A 97 -5.25 8.88 13.26
N ALA A 98 -6.18 8.24 12.54
CA ALA A 98 -7.52 7.99 13.04
C ALA A 98 -7.55 6.91 14.14
N ALA A 99 -6.83 5.80 13.94
CA ALA A 99 -6.77 4.69 14.88
C ALA A 99 -6.18 5.11 16.24
N ARG A 100 -5.18 6.01 16.22
CA ARG A 100 -4.56 6.59 17.42
C ARG A 100 -5.36 7.76 18.01
N ARG A 101 -6.56 8.06 17.48
CA ARG A 101 -7.44 9.15 17.93
C ARG A 101 -6.79 10.54 17.92
N ILE A 102 -5.79 10.74 17.07
CA ILE A 102 -5.09 12.03 16.94
C ILE A 102 -5.99 13.05 16.24
N ALA A 103 -6.65 12.62 15.15
CA ALA A 103 -7.66 13.39 14.46
C ALA A 103 -8.76 12.49 13.90
N ARG A 104 -9.94 13.07 13.63
CA ARG A 104 -11.01 12.37 12.91
C ARG A 104 -10.53 11.98 11.51
N ARG A 105 -10.96 10.80 11.02
CA ARG A 105 -10.56 10.27 9.72
C ARG A 105 -10.76 11.26 8.57
N ASP A 106 -11.91 11.93 8.52
CA ASP A 106 -12.23 12.89 7.46
C ASP A 106 -11.30 14.11 7.49
N ARG A 107 -10.93 14.57 8.69
CA ARG A 107 -9.98 15.68 8.87
C ARG A 107 -8.56 15.27 8.48
N ALA A 108 -8.12 14.09 8.89
CA ALA A 108 -6.81 13.56 8.52
C ALA A 108 -6.70 13.40 6.99
N ARG A 109 -7.77 12.93 6.34
CA ARG A 109 -7.84 12.83 4.89
C ARG A 109 -7.79 14.20 4.21
N ALA A 110 -8.62 15.14 4.64
CA ALA A 110 -8.63 16.50 4.09
C ALA A 110 -7.27 17.20 4.23
N ALA A 111 -6.63 17.05 5.40
CA ALA A 111 -5.30 17.61 5.64
C ALA A 111 -4.23 16.95 4.76
N LEU A 112 -4.25 15.62 4.59
CA LEU A 112 -3.35 14.94 3.66
C LEU A 112 -3.56 15.42 2.23
N ASP A 113 -4.81 15.53 1.79
CA ASP A 113 -5.14 16.01 0.43
C ASP A 113 -4.70 17.46 0.22
N ALA A 114 -4.74 18.31 1.25
CA ALA A 114 -4.20 19.66 1.19
C ALA A 114 -2.67 19.65 1.00
N VAL A 115 -1.95 18.82 1.76
CA VAL A 115 -0.50 18.63 1.63
C VAL A 115 -0.14 18.16 0.22
N LEU A 116 -0.81 17.11 -0.29
CA LEU A 116 -0.55 16.57 -1.62
C LEU A 116 -0.85 17.57 -2.73
N ARG A 117 -1.92 18.37 -2.60
CA ARG A 117 -2.21 19.46 -3.54
C ARG A 117 -1.13 20.54 -3.51
N ALA A 118 -0.58 20.86 -2.34
CA ALA A 118 0.51 21.81 -2.23
C ALA A 118 1.81 21.28 -2.87
N GLU A 119 2.16 20.01 -2.64
CA GLU A 119 3.32 19.36 -3.29
C GLU A 119 3.21 19.39 -4.83
N ARG A 120 2.03 19.08 -5.37
CA ARG A 120 1.78 19.13 -6.83
C ARG A 120 1.89 20.52 -7.44
N LYS A 121 1.65 21.58 -6.65
CA LYS A 121 1.81 22.97 -7.11
C LYS A 121 3.26 23.44 -7.04
N ALA A 122 4.09 22.76 -6.24
CA ALA A 122 5.49 23.11 -6.02
C ALA A 122 6.46 22.31 -6.90
N ALA A 123 5.98 21.24 -7.55
CA ALA A 123 6.71 20.44 -8.54
C ALA A 123 6.49 20.98 -9.96
#